data_AF-A0A7S3LI11-F1
#
_entry.id   AF-A0A7S3LI11-F1
#
_cell.length_a   1.000
_cell.length_b   1.000
_cell.length_c   1.000
_cell.angle_alpha   90.00
_cell.angle_beta   90.00
_cell.angle_gamma   90.00
#
_symmetry.space_group_name_H-M   'P 1'
#
loop_
_entity.id
_entity.type
_entity.pdbx_description
1 polymer ?
#
loop_
_entity_poly.entity_id
_entity_poly.type
_entity_poly.pdbx_seq_one_letter_code
_entity_poly.pdbx_strand_id
1 'polypeptide(L)'
;GYRIFNCEPFGRNIFSTDGGIGTVRMLFCTSLICLVGAGETPAFSPRRLKLWNTKTASAICELNFPTNVLNVELNHKRLVVALEDKLHIYDLETMANLQTLETNTAG
;
A
#
# COMPACT_ATOMS: atom_id res chain seq x y z
N GLY A 1 13.50 2.57 -2.46
CA GLY A 1 12.59 3.66 -2.07
C GLY A 1 11.54 3.88 -3.14
N TYR A 2 10.92 5.05 -3.21
CA TYR A 2 9.86 5.38 -4.18
C TYR A 2 9.97 6.80 -4.73
N ARG A 3 9.35 7.04 -5.89
CA ARG A 3 9.24 8.36 -6.54
C ARG A 3 7.80 8.62 -6.98
N ILE A 4 7.31 9.84 -6.76
CA ILE A 4 6.01 10.32 -7.24
C ILE A 4 6.27 11.51 -8.16
N PHE A 5 5.68 11.46 -9.36
CA PHE A 5 5.81 12.48 -10.39
C PHE A 5 4.46 13.12 -10.69
N ASN A 6 4.43 14.44 -10.84
CA ASN A 6 3.33 15.10 -11.55
C ASN A 6 3.49 14.85 -13.04
N CYS A 7 2.39 14.59 -13.75
CA CYS A 7 2.39 14.48 -15.21
C CYS A 7 2.26 15.83 -15.91
N GLU A 8 1.55 16.80 -15.31
CA GLU A 8 1.27 18.10 -15.94
C GLU A 8 1.32 19.29 -14.94
N PRO A 9 2.22 20.27 -15.15
CA PRO A 9 3.46 20.10 -15.92
C PRO A 9 4.29 18.97 -15.31
N PHE A 10 5.03 18.24 -16.15
CA PHE A 10 5.97 17.24 -15.66
C PHE A 10 7.05 17.93 -14.83
N GLY A 11 7.06 17.74 -13.50
CA GLY A 11 8.01 18.49 -12.68
C GLY A 11 7.73 18.65 -11.19
N ARG A 12 7.29 17.61 -10.49
CA ARG A 12 7.35 17.56 -9.01
C ARG A 12 7.76 16.17 -8.57
N ASN A 13 8.78 16.08 -7.72
CA ASN A 13 9.37 14.82 -7.28
C ASN A 13 9.29 14.71 -5.75
N ILE A 14 8.37 13.88 -5.26
CA ILE A 14 8.53 13.34 -3.91
C ILE A 14 9.43 12.11 -4.06
N PHE A 15 10.56 12.10 -3.38
CA PHE A 15 11.52 11.01 -3.41
C PHE A 15 11.82 10.54 -2.00
N SER A 16 11.75 9.23 -1.79
CA SER A 16 12.28 8.59 -0.59
C SER A 16 13.27 7.50 -1.04
N THR A 17 14.45 7.50 -0.43
CA THR A 17 15.47 6.47 -0.61
C THR A 17 15.23 5.24 0.26
N ASP A 18 14.31 5.31 1.21
CA ASP A 18 14.24 4.31 2.28
C ASP A 18 13.76 2.95 1.74
N GLY A 19 14.63 1.96 1.89
CA GLY A 19 14.34 0.54 1.74
C GLY A 19 14.02 0.01 0.35
N GLY A 20 13.94 -1.31 0.25
CA GLY A 20 13.35 -1.98 -0.91
C GLY A 20 11.83 -1.83 -0.86
N ILE A 21 11.24 -1.08 -1.78
CA ILE A 21 9.78 -0.92 -1.92
C ILE A 21 9.36 -1.68 -3.18
N GLY A 22 8.48 -2.67 -3.01
CA GLY A 22 7.99 -3.50 -4.10
C GLY A 22 6.75 -2.91 -4.77
N THR A 23 5.85 -2.31 -3.97
CA THR A 23 4.59 -1.74 -4.47
C THR A 23 4.32 -0.38 -3.85
N VAL A 24 3.92 0.57 -4.70
CA VAL A 24 3.42 1.89 -4.32
C VAL A 24 2.05 2.10 -4.98
N ARG A 25 1.07 2.53 -4.20
CA ARG A 25 -0.27 2.88 -4.70
C ARG A 25 -0.72 4.21 -4.13
N MET A 26 -1.19 5.10 -4.99
CA MET A 26 -1.62 6.45 -4.60
C MET A 26 -3.14 6.51 -4.51
N LEU A 27 -3.66 7.26 -3.53
CA LEU A 27 -5.05 7.70 -3.58
C LEU A 27 -5.14 8.95 -4.44
N PHE A 28 -5.41 8.78 -5.74
CA PHE A 28 -5.47 9.88 -6.73
C PHE A 28 -4.26 10.83 -6.59
N CYS A 29 -4.51 12.14 -6.52
CA CYS A 29 -3.50 13.18 -6.31
C CYS A 29 -3.40 13.65 -4.84
N THR A 30 -3.79 12.81 -3.87
CA THR A 30 -3.67 13.13 -2.44
C THR A 30 -2.26 12.82 -1.91
N SER A 31 -1.99 13.21 -0.65
CA SER A 31 -0.75 12.82 0.03
C SER A 31 -0.77 11.42 0.63
N LEU A 32 -1.89 10.69 0.52
CA LEU A 32 -2.01 9.32 1.03
C LEU A 32 -1.51 8.31 0.00
N ILE A 33 -0.54 7.49 0.42
CA ILE A 33 -0.03 6.37 -0.38
C ILE A 33 0.03 5.08 0.45
N CYS A 34 -0.07 3.95 -0.22
CA CYS A 34 0.24 2.64 0.33
C CYS A 34 1.62 2.21 -0.13
N LEU A 35 2.42 1.70 0.80
CA LEU A 35 3.76 1.16 0.56
C LEU A 35 3.80 -0.30 0.99
N VAL A 36 4.35 -1.18 0.15
CA VAL A 36 4.66 -2.58 0.49
C VAL A 36 6.14 -2.81 0.21
N GLY A 37 6.82 -3.46 1.16
CA GLY A 37 8.25 -3.75 1.03
C GLY A 37 8.57 -4.80 -0.04
N ALA A 38 9.81 -4.80 -0.54
CA ALA A 38 10.28 -5.76 -1.56
C ALA A 38 10.92 -7.03 -0.95
N GLY A 39 11.08 -7.10 0.37
CA GLY A 39 11.67 -8.25 1.08
C GLY A 39 13.18 -8.21 1.27
N GLU A 40 13.86 -7.14 0.84
CA GLU A 40 15.32 -7.00 0.97
C GLU A 40 15.79 -6.98 2.44
N THR A 41 14.96 -6.44 3.35
CA THR A 41 15.22 -6.49 4.80
C THR A 41 13.92 -6.71 5.58
N PRO A 42 13.98 -7.14 6.85
CA PRO A 42 12.78 -7.33 7.69
C PRO A 42 11.95 -6.05 7.86
N ALA A 43 12.58 -4.87 7.82
CA ALA A 43 11.90 -3.59 7.88
C ALA A 43 11.03 -3.32 6.63
N PHE A 44 11.33 -3.98 5.51
CA PHE A 44 10.64 -3.87 4.23
C PHE A 44 10.10 -5.23 3.78
N SER A 45 9.36 -5.90 4.67
CA SER A 45 8.70 -7.17 4.35
C SER A 45 7.61 -6.98 3.26
N PRO A 46 7.48 -7.92 2.30
CA PRO A 46 6.37 -7.93 1.32
C PRO A 46 5.02 -8.27 1.96
N ARG A 47 5.01 -8.64 3.24
CA ARG A 47 3.81 -8.92 4.02
C ARG A 47 3.34 -7.72 4.84
N ARG A 48 4.06 -6.60 4.78
CA ARG A 48 3.74 -5.39 5.53
C ARG A 48 3.30 -4.29 4.58
N LEU A 49 2.09 -3.81 4.77
CA LEU A 49 1.54 -2.63 4.11
C LEU A 49 1.60 -1.45 5.07
N LYS A 50 2.09 -0.31 4.59
CA LYS A 50 2.13 0.96 5.33
C LYS A 50 1.28 2.00 4.61
N LEU A 51 0.31 2.59 5.32
CA LEU A 51 -0.31 3.84 4.90
C LEU A 51 0.60 4.99 5.32
N TRP A 52 0.97 5.81 4.35
CA TRP A 52 1.93 6.89 4.53
C TRP A 52 1.36 8.21 4.03
N ASN A 53 1.52 9.25 4.84
CA ASN A 53 1.24 10.62 4.42
C ASN A 53 2.52 11.28 3.93
N THR A 54 2.62 11.51 2.62
CA THR A 54 3.81 12.10 2.00
C THR A 54 4.01 13.58 2.36
N LYS A 55 2.94 14.28 2.75
CA LYS A 55 3.01 15.70 3.14
C LYS A 55 3.62 15.88 4.53
N THR A 56 3.26 15.00 5.47
CA THR A 56 3.78 15.04 6.85
C THR A 56 4.98 14.13 7.06
N ALA A 57 5.35 13.34 6.05
CA ALA A 57 6.41 12.34 6.13
C ALA A 57 6.23 11.39 7.33
N SER A 58 5.00 10.88 7.53
CA SER A 58 4.65 10.06 8.68
C SER A 58 3.79 8.86 8.30
N ALA A 59 3.95 7.77 9.04
CA ALA A 59 3.07 6.61 8.94
C ALA A 59 1.72 6.94 9.59
N ILE A 60 0.63 6.56 8.94
CA ILE A 60 -0.74 6.67 9.46
C ILE A 60 -1.10 5.36 10.16
N CYS A 61 -0.88 4.23 9.46
CA CYS A 61 -1.06 2.90 10.01
C CYS A 61 -0.15 1.88 9.30
N GLU A 62 0.00 0.72 9.92
CA GLU A 62 0.68 -0.44 9.35
C GLU A 62 -0.21 -1.67 9.51
N LEU A 63 -0.31 -2.47 8.44
CA LEU A 63 -1.03 -3.74 8.41
C LEU A 63 -0.03 -4.86 8.10
N ASN A 64 -0.08 -5.94 8.87
CA ASN A 64 0.74 -7.12 8.65
C ASN A 64 -0.15 -8.28 8.19
N PHE A 65 0.27 -8.95 7.13
CA PHE A 65 -0.44 -10.07 6.51
C PHE A 65 0.31 -11.38 6.73
N PRO A 66 -0.39 -12.54 6.71
CA PRO A 66 0.25 -13.84 6.88
C PRO A 66 1.15 -14.22 5.69
N THR A 67 0.73 -13.82 4.48
CA THR A 67 1.42 -14.07 3.20
C THR A 67 1.73 -12.76 2.48
N ASN A 68 2.42 -12.85 1.35
CA ASN A 68 2.86 -11.69 0.59
C ASN A 68 1.67 -10.93 0.02
N VAL A 69 1.73 -9.59 0.09
CA VAL A 69 0.77 -8.73 -0.59
C VAL A 69 1.09 -8.72 -2.08
N LEU A 70 0.14 -9.22 -2.89
CA LEU A 70 0.26 -9.31 -4.34
C LEU A 70 -0.16 -8.02 -5.03
N ASN A 71 -1.24 -7.40 -4.56
CA ASN A 71 -1.71 -6.11 -5.07
C ASN A 71 -2.46 -5.31 -4.00
N VAL A 72 -2.56 -4.01 -4.21
CA VAL A 72 -3.28 -3.08 -3.34
C VAL A 72 -4.05 -2.10 -4.24
N GLU A 73 -5.32 -1.88 -3.94
CA GLU A 73 -6.15 -0.87 -4.62
C GLU A 73 -6.92 -0.04 -3.61
N LEU A 74 -7.14 1.22 -3.93
CA LEU A 74 -7.78 2.15 -3.00
C LEU A 74 -8.66 3.17 -3.72
N ASN A 75 -9.75 3.53 -3.06
CA ASN A 75 -10.59 4.68 -3.38
C ASN A 75 -10.90 5.45 -2.09
N HIS A 76 -11.71 6.51 -2.17
CA HIS A 76 -12.02 7.35 -1.00
C HIS A 76 -12.72 6.63 0.17
N LYS A 77 -13.23 5.41 -0.01
CA LYS A 77 -13.96 4.65 1.00
C LYS A 77 -13.32 3.31 1.36
N ARG A 78 -12.52 2.72 0.47
CA ARG A 78 -12.05 1.34 0.58
C ARG A 78 -10.57 1.22 0.28
N LEU A 79 -9.91 0.41 1.10
CA LEU A 79 -8.60 -0.17 0.81
C LEU A 79 -8.82 -1.66 0.58
N VAL A 80 -8.38 -2.18 -0.56
CA VAL A 80 -8.43 -3.61 -0.89
C VAL A 80 -7.01 -4.13 -0.98
N VAL A 81 -6.73 -5.21 -0.27
CA VAL A 81 -5.42 -5.89 -0.27
C VAL A 81 -5.61 -7.31 -0.77
N ALA A 82 -4.89 -7.64 -1.84
CA ALA A 82 -4.90 -8.97 -2.42
C ALA A 82 -3.71 -9.79 -1.93
N LEU A 83 -4.01 -10.96 -1.37
CA LEU A 83 -3.07 -12.04 -1.09
C LEU A 83 -3.28 -13.16 -2.13
N GLU A 84 -2.56 -14.27 -1.97
CA GLU A 84 -2.68 -15.43 -2.87
C GLU A 84 -4.06 -16.09 -2.81
N ASP A 85 -4.62 -16.25 -1.62
CA ASP A 85 -5.86 -16.98 -1.34
C ASP A 85 -6.98 -16.08 -0.78
N LYS A 86 -6.71 -14.78 -0.57
CA LYS A 86 -7.65 -13.87 0.11
C LYS A 86 -7.64 -12.46 -0.46
N LEU A 87 -8.81 -11.82 -0.42
CA LEU A 87 -8.96 -10.37 -0.54
C LEU A 87 -9.44 -9.80 0.79
N HIS A 88 -8.68 -8.87 1.35
CA HIS A 88 -9.10 -8.10 2.52
C HIS A 88 -9.64 -6.74 2.09
N ILE A 89 -10.85 -6.40 2.54
CA ILE A 89 -11.51 -5.13 2.27
C ILE A 89 -11.61 -4.35 3.58
N TYR A 90 -10.97 -3.18 3.61
CA TYR A 90 -10.97 -2.28 4.75
C TYR A 90 -11.75 -1.02 4.45
N ASP A 91 -12.34 -0.44 5.48
CA ASP A 91 -12.79 0.94 5.48
C ASP A 91 -11.58 1.87 5.53
N LEU A 92 -11.46 2.80 4.57
CA LEU A 92 -10.23 3.62 4.46
C LEU A 92 -10.08 4.61 5.62
N GLU A 93 -11.18 5.10 6.19
CA GLU A 93 -11.16 6.13 7.23
C GLU A 93 -10.82 5.52 8.60
N THR A 94 -11.50 4.43 8.95
CA THR A 94 -11.35 3.79 10.26
C THR A 94 -10.31 2.68 10.30
N MET A 95 -9.87 2.20 9.13
CA MET A 95 -9.04 1.00 8.98
C MET A 95 -9.64 -0.28 9.57
N ALA A 96 -10.96 -0.29 9.80
CA ALA A 96 -11.67 -1.50 10.17
C ALA A 96 -11.66 -2.51 9.00
N ASN A 97 -11.32 -3.77 9.29
CA ASN A 97 -11.54 -4.85 8.33
C ASN A 97 -13.05 -5.07 8.20
N LEU A 98 -13.60 -4.73 7.04
CA LEU A 98 -15.03 -4.87 6.76
C LEU A 98 -15.37 -6.28 6.31
N GLN A 99 -14.48 -6.88 5.52
CA GLN A 99 -14.71 -8.19 4.92
C GLN A 99 -13.39 -8.83 4.51
N THR A 100 -13.33 -10.15 4.63
CA THR A 100 -12.29 -10.98 4.00
C THR A 100 -12.98 -12.00 3.10
N LEU A 101 -12.59 -12.03 1.84
CA LEU A 101 -13.08 -12.97 0.83
C LEU A 101 -12.00 -14.01 0.57
N GLU A 102 -12.35 -15.29 0.63
CA GLU A 102 -11.47 -16.36 0.14
C GLU A 102 -11.55 -16.37 -1.39
N THR A 103 -10.41 -16.38 -2.06
CA THR A 103 -10.31 -16.54 -3.51
C THR A 103 -9.80 -17.94 -3.79
N ASN A 104 -10.68 -18.83 -4.25
CA ASN A 104 -10.27 -20.16 -4.69
C ASN A 104 -9.27 -20.02 -5.84
N THR A 105 -8.00 -20.28 -5.58
CA THR A 105 -7.05 -20.66 -6.61
C THR A 105 -7.45 -22.07 -7.04
N ALA A 106 -8.13 -22.20 -8.19
CA ALA A 106 -8.27 -23.52 -8.81
C ALA A 106 -6.85 -24.04 -9.06
N GLY A 107 -6.47 -25.07 -8.31
CA GLY A 107 -5.19 -25.78 -8.45
C GLY A 107 -5.13 -26.61 -9.72
#